data_AF-A0A1Q9LQU1-F1
#
_entry.id   AF-A0A1Q9LQU1-F1
#
_cell.length_a   1.000
_cell.length_b   1.000
_cell.length_c   1.000
_cell.angle_alpha   90.00
_cell.angle_beta   90.00
_cell.angle_gamma   90.00
#
_symmetry.space_group_name_H-M   'P 1'
#
loop_
_entity.id
_entity.type
_entity.pdbx_description
1 polymer ?
#
loop_
_entity_poly.entity_id
_entity_poly.type
_entity_poly.pdbx_seq_one_letter_code
_entity_poly.pdbx_strand_id
1 'polypeptide(L)'
;MVSGRRELQFRMRMPGTLARVQYDSRLAAGDTSGVRAALEADDLAFASSEHLLDGATLMDAYLGPLLGALTPAVWAQHAVRPAGVIVYTFGRCLPGASGEAVEPLQALPLRTADKAVLGTAISPAACADAIEWWVSKIDKMLGVLTDPAVFTDAAGNYSSAKHIQGLSTVEQLFRRVCSLQAAHRDLEARRVLLFSTLDTVQRLTAQNIEGIASLKFATTTLHRLEQAIPEGAKPILLPAAARAVEALRQVQYGFYVARQAGATSIDVLDRGRVIEKMSLEAAAAEYVKLLRNATHGFGSNRANAQNRVKALMAHHTGEVPPDLSLLGYLYLLDLLIDPDRLRRVLYRNGEE
;
A
#
# COMPACT_ATOMS: atom_id res chain seq x y z
N MET A 1 21.95 -0.43 27.74
CA MET A 1 21.97 0.55 26.64
C MET A 1 22.32 -0.21 25.36
N VAL A 2 21.32 -0.64 24.57
CA VAL A 2 21.56 -1.53 23.42
C VAL A 2 21.68 -0.70 22.15
N SER A 3 22.76 -0.94 21.42
CA SER A 3 23.19 -0.26 20.20
C SER A 3 22.28 -0.56 19.00
N GLY A 4 21.08 0.02 18.96
CA GLY A 4 20.47 0.34 17.66
C GLY A 4 21.28 1.43 16.97
N ARG A 5 21.33 1.47 15.63
CA ARG A 5 21.98 2.56 14.88
C ARG A 5 21.29 3.89 15.22
N ARG A 6 21.81 4.59 16.24
CA ARG A 6 21.27 5.86 16.75
C ARG A 6 21.10 6.88 15.64
N GLU A 7 21.97 6.81 14.64
CA GLU A 7 21.99 7.67 13.47
C GLU A 7 20.66 7.63 12.70
N LEU A 8 20.09 6.43 12.50
CA LEU A 8 18.80 6.30 11.80
C LEU A 8 17.66 6.88 12.64
N GLN A 9 17.64 6.59 13.95
CA GLN A 9 16.64 7.17 14.86
C GLN A 9 16.72 8.70 14.89
N PHE A 10 17.93 9.27 14.93
CA PHE A 10 18.12 10.71 14.85
C PHE A 10 17.63 11.26 13.51
N ARG A 11 17.96 10.61 12.39
CA ARG A 11 17.51 11.06 11.06
C ARG A 11 15.99 11.02 10.90
N MET A 12 15.31 10.02 11.46
CA MET A 12 13.85 9.91 11.42
C MET A 12 13.15 10.90 12.37
N ARG A 13 13.78 11.27 13.49
CA ARG A 13 13.24 12.26 14.44
C ARG A 13 13.55 13.71 14.07
N MET A 14 14.65 13.96 13.37
CA MET A 14 15.11 15.29 12.95
C MET A 14 14.00 16.14 12.32
N PRO A 15 13.14 15.63 11.40
CA PRO A 15 12.07 16.42 10.81
C PRO A 15 11.07 16.93 11.84
N GLY A 16 10.67 16.09 12.80
CA GLY A 16 9.77 16.46 13.88
C GLY A 16 10.37 17.53 14.79
N THR A 17 11.65 17.39 15.14
CA THR A 17 12.39 18.39 15.92
C THR A 17 12.49 19.73 15.20
N LEU A 18 12.86 19.73 13.91
CA LEU A 18 12.96 20.96 13.13
C LEU A 18 11.60 21.60 12.87
N ALA A 19 10.55 20.80 12.65
CA ALA A 19 9.19 21.31 12.55
C ALA A 19 8.78 22.03 13.84
N ARG A 20 9.10 21.49 15.03
CA ARG A 20 8.84 22.20 16.29
C ARG A 20 9.54 23.56 16.32
N VAL A 21 10.80 23.64 15.91
CA VAL A 21 11.54 24.92 15.84
C VAL A 21 10.88 25.89 14.85
N GLN A 22 10.41 25.40 13.70
CA GLN A 22 9.79 26.26 12.68
C GLN A 22 8.41 26.80 13.08
N TYR A 23 7.60 26.01 13.78
CA TYR A 23 6.23 26.38 14.16
C TYR A 23 6.10 26.94 15.59
N ASP A 24 7.19 27.03 16.35
CA ASP A 24 7.25 27.66 17.68
C ASP A 24 8.09 28.94 17.59
N SER A 25 7.43 30.10 17.54
CA SER A 25 8.09 31.41 17.38
C SER A 25 9.04 31.77 18.53
N ARG A 26 8.78 31.27 19.74
CA ARG A 26 9.66 31.49 20.91
C ARG A 26 10.92 30.65 20.76
N LEU A 27 10.76 29.37 20.45
CA LEU A 27 11.90 28.48 20.24
C LEU A 27 12.75 28.92 19.04
N ALA A 28 12.12 29.38 17.96
CA ALA A 28 12.80 29.96 16.80
C ALA A 28 13.65 31.20 17.17
N ALA A 29 13.19 32.00 18.13
CA ALA A 29 13.91 33.14 18.68
C ALA A 29 14.98 32.77 19.73
N GLY A 30 15.17 31.47 20.01
CA GLY A 30 16.14 30.96 20.99
C GLY A 30 15.62 30.83 22.42
N ASP A 31 14.34 31.12 22.66
CA ASP A 31 13.71 30.95 23.98
C ASP A 31 13.34 29.47 24.21
N THR A 32 14.17 28.78 24.99
CA THR A 32 13.99 27.37 25.34
C THR A 32 13.10 27.15 26.57
N SER A 33 12.56 28.19 27.20
CA SER A 33 11.88 28.05 28.49
C SER A 33 10.65 27.13 28.42
N GLY A 34 9.88 27.20 27.32
CA GLY A 34 8.71 26.36 27.11
C GLY A 34 9.06 24.88 26.94
N VAL A 35 10.11 24.58 26.19
CA VAL A 35 10.61 23.20 26.00
C VAL A 35 11.16 22.64 27.31
N ARG A 36 11.93 23.44 28.06
CA ARG A 36 12.49 23.00 29.34
C ARG A 36 11.39 22.70 30.37
N ALA A 37 10.39 23.58 30.48
CA ALA A 37 9.25 23.36 31.36
C ALA A 37 8.46 22.09 30.99
N ALA A 38 8.25 21.83 29.70
CA ALA A 38 7.61 20.60 29.24
C ALA A 38 8.42 19.35 29.65
N LEU A 39 9.74 19.36 29.43
CA LEU A 39 10.62 18.24 29.82
C LEU A 39 10.66 18.03 31.35
N GLU A 40 10.69 19.11 32.13
CA GLU A 40 10.66 19.04 33.60
C GLU A 40 9.32 18.48 34.13
N ALA A 41 8.25 18.68 33.38
CA ALA A 41 6.91 18.17 33.68
C ALA A 41 6.63 16.76 33.09
N ASP A 42 7.62 16.12 32.45
CA ASP A 42 7.46 14.86 31.70
C ASP A 42 6.36 14.94 30.60
N ASP A 43 6.23 16.12 29.97
CA ASP A 43 5.28 16.41 28.90
C ASP A 43 5.96 16.38 27.51
N LEU A 44 5.15 16.37 26.45
CA LEU A 44 5.57 16.27 25.06
C LEU A 44 6.31 17.53 24.57
N ALA A 45 7.63 17.44 24.45
CA ALA A 45 8.47 18.55 23.98
C ALA A 45 8.71 18.58 22.46
N PHE A 46 8.88 17.41 21.82
CA PHE A 46 9.20 17.27 20.39
C PHE A 46 8.37 16.16 19.73
N ALA A 47 7.05 16.30 19.76
CA ALA A 47 6.11 15.24 19.36
C ALA A 47 5.39 15.50 18.02
N SER A 48 5.93 16.36 17.14
CA SER A 48 5.32 16.66 15.85
C SER A 48 5.09 15.39 15.03
N SER A 49 3.81 15.04 14.84
CA SER A 49 3.36 13.82 14.14
C SER A 49 3.92 12.50 14.71
N GLU A 50 4.33 12.46 15.98
CA GLU A 50 5.00 11.30 16.58
C GLU A 50 4.17 10.02 16.50
N HIS A 51 2.88 10.08 16.85
CA HIS A 51 1.98 8.92 16.79
C HIS A 51 1.57 8.51 15.37
N LEU A 52 1.88 9.32 14.36
CA LEU A 52 1.72 8.94 12.95
C LEU A 52 2.98 8.25 12.39
N LEU A 53 4.06 8.22 13.18
CA LEU A 53 5.41 7.75 12.84
C LEU A 53 5.97 6.75 13.88
N ASP A 54 5.09 6.16 14.69
CA ASP A 54 5.45 5.19 15.72
C ASP A 54 6.06 3.92 15.10
N GLY A 55 5.62 3.55 13.89
CA GLY A 55 6.13 2.42 13.13
C GLY A 55 7.54 2.63 12.61
N ALA A 56 7.89 3.87 12.24
CA ALA A 56 9.25 4.25 11.90
C ALA A 56 10.18 4.22 13.11
N THR A 57 9.66 4.38 14.32
CA THR A 57 10.50 4.27 15.52
C THR A 57 10.82 2.81 15.87
N LEU A 58 9.86 1.90 15.67
CA LEU A 58 9.98 0.48 16.03
C LEU A 58 10.37 -0.44 14.85
N MET A 59 10.35 0.08 13.62
CA MET A 59 10.56 -0.62 12.35
C MET A 59 9.55 -1.76 12.04
N ASP A 60 8.56 -1.97 12.90
CA ASP A 60 7.58 -3.04 12.82
C ASP A 60 6.60 -2.84 11.66
N ALA A 61 6.16 -1.59 11.43
CA ALA A 61 5.29 -1.24 10.31
C ALA A 61 5.87 -1.68 8.96
N TYR A 62 7.19 -1.58 8.79
CA TYR A 62 7.87 -1.95 7.54
C TYR A 62 8.00 -3.46 7.31
N LEU A 63 7.81 -4.29 8.34
CA LEU A 63 7.88 -5.75 8.26
C LEU A 63 6.50 -6.40 8.13
N GLY A 64 5.42 -5.72 8.52
CA GLY A 64 4.06 -6.24 8.40
C GLY A 64 3.76 -6.85 7.02
N PRO A 65 3.98 -6.10 5.91
CA PRO A 65 3.72 -6.61 4.57
C PRO A 65 4.53 -7.84 4.15
N LEU A 66 5.75 -8.00 4.67
CA LEU A 66 6.59 -9.18 4.48
C LEU A 66 5.97 -10.40 5.16
N LEU A 67 5.57 -10.24 6.42
CA LEU A 67 4.96 -11.32 7.20
C LEU A 67 3.61 -11.75 6.60
N GLY A 68 2.87 -10.81 6.02
CA GLY A 68 1.62 -11.06 5.29
C GLY A 68 1.78 -11.46 3.82
N ALA A 69 3.00 -11.61 3.29
CA ALA A 69 3.25 -11.88 1.87
C ALA A 69 2.58 -13.15 1.33
N LEU A 70 2.31 -14.11 2.21
CA LEU A 70 1.63 -15.37 1.90
C LEU A 70 0.18 -15.42 2.36
N THR A 71 -0.41 -14.27 2.72
CA THR A 71 -1.82 -14.18 3.14
C THR A 71 -2.73 -15.01 2.23
N PRO A 72 -3.70 -15.78 2.76
CA PRO A 72 -4.07 -15.90 4.17
C PRO A 72 -3.20 -16.89 4.97
N ALA A 73 -2.15 -17.48 4.39
CA ALA A 73 -1.19 -18.29 5.13
C ALA A 73 -0.17 -17.42 5.87
N VAL A 74 0.37 -17.96 6.96
CA VAL A 74 1.41 -17.33 7.78
C VAL A 74 2.65 -18.20 7.73
N TRP A 75 3.83 -17.58 7.63
CA TRP A 75 5.11 -18.27 7.54
C TRP A 75 6.13 -17.83 8.58
N ALA A 76 5.86 -16.70 9.24
CA ALA A 76 6.70 -16.15 10.30
C ALA A 76 5.88 -15.26 11.24
N GLN A 77 6.42 -15.03 12.42
CA GLN A 77 5.95 -14.01 13.37
C GLN A 77 7.13 -13.12 13.79
N HIS A 78 6.84 -11.97 14.40
CA HIS A 78 7.88 -11.09 14.88
C HIS A 78 7.73 -10.75 16.36
N ALA A 79 8.84 -10.35 16.99
CA ALA A 79 8.85 -9.74 18.31
C ALA A 79 9.67 -8.44 18.25
N VAL A 80 9.07 -7.36 18.71
CA VAL A 80 9.71 -6.04 18.81
C VAL A 80 10.58 -5.98 20.07
N ARG A 81 11.77 -5.40 19.95
CA ARG A 81 12.68 -5.10 21.06
C ARG A 81 13.22 -3.68 20.90
N PRO A 82 13.73 -3.03 21.97
CA PRO A 82 14.23 -1.65 21.90
C PRO A 82 15.33 -1.39 20.85
N ALA A 83 16.02 -2.42 20.36
CA ALA A 83 17.09 -2.33 19.37
C ALA A 83 16.75 -2.96 18.01
N GLY A 84 15.48 -3.27 17.73
CA GLY A 84 15.02 -3.76 16.42
C GLY A 84 13.95 -4.84 16.53
N VAL A 85 13.82 -5.65 15.49
CA VAL A 85 12.80 -6.69 15.40
C VAL A 85 13.47 -8.05 15.20
N ILE A 86 12.97 -9.08 15.90
CA ILE A 86 13.34 -10.48 15.66
C ILE A 86 12.23 -11.12 14.85
N VAL A 87 12.57 -11.75 13.73
CA VAL A 87 11.63 -12.54 12.92
C VAL A 87 11.86 -14.03 13.22
N TYR A 88 10.81 -14.70 13.68
CA TYR A 88 10.77 -16.15 13.90
C TYR A 88 10.03 -16.81 12.74
N THR A 89 10.78 -17.50 11.88
CA THR A 89 10.22 -18.23 10.74
C THR A 89 9.74 -19.60 11.19
N PHE A 90 8.61 -20.08 10.67
CA PHE A 90 8.11 -21.43 10.92
C PHE A 90 8.79 -22.49 10.03
N GLY A 91 9.56 -22.06 9.02
CA GLY A 91 10.20 -22.93 8.03
C GLY A 91 9.21 -23.58 7.05
N ARG A 92 7.91 -23.25 7.16
CA ARG A 92 6.80 -23.74 6.35
C ARG A 92 5.64 -22.77 6.41
N CYS A 93 4.69 -22.88 5.50
CA CYS A 93 3.41 -22.17 5.57
C CYS A 93 2.45 -22.87 6.53
N LEU A 94 1.80 -22.08 7.37
CA LEU A 94 0.71 -22.48 8.25
C LEU A 94 -0.58 -21.78 7.82
N PRO A 95 -1.75 -22.43 7.92
CA PRO A 95 -3.03 -21.75 7.73
C PRO A 95 -3.20 -20.60 8.73
N GLY A 96 -3.48 -19.38 8.25
CA GLY A 96 -3.67 -18.20 9.11
C GLY A 96 -5.12 -17.91 9.51
N ALA A 97 -6.09 -18.49 8.79
CA ALA A 97 -7.50 -18.40 9.13
C ALA A 97 -8.07 -19.82 9.28
N SER A 98 -8.61 -20.14 10.45
CA SER A 98 -9.48 -21.30 10.64
C SER A 98 -10.81 -21.07 9.89
N GLY A 99 -11.42 -22.13 9.36
CA GLY A 99 -12.77 -22.04 8.80
C GLY A 99 -13.84 -21.74 9.85
N GLU A 100 -13.53 -21.93 11.13
CA GLU A 100 -14.42 -21.66 12.26
C GLU A 100 -14.16 -20.29 12.89
N ALA A 101 -15.23 -19.66 13.38
CA ALA A 101 -15.19 -18.41 14.14
C ALA A 101 -14.49 -18.63 15.48
N VAL A 102 -13.32 -18.02 15.66
CA VAL A 102 -12.50 -18.10 16.87
C VAL A 102 -12.94 -17.07 17.92
N GLU A 103 -13.63 -16.02 17.48
CA GLU A 103 -14.09 -14.90 18.32
C GLU A 103 -15.55 -14.55 18.01
N PRO A 104 -16.35 -14.11 19.00
CA PRO A 104 -17.77 -13.78 18.78
C PRO A 104 -18.02 -12.72 17.70
N LEU A 105 -17.12 -11.75 17.51
CA LEU A 105 -17.22 -10.74 16.44
C LEU A 105 -17.18 -11.36 15.04
N GLN A 106 -16.62 -12.56 14.90
CA GLN A 106 -16.56 -13.29 13.63
C GLN A 106 -17.90 -13.98 13.28
N ALA A 107 -18.89 -13.93 14.18
CA ALA A 107 -20.26 -14.37 13.90
C ALA A 107 -21.10 -13.31 13.17
N LEU A 108 -20.59 -12.08 12.99
CA LEU A 108 -21.23 -11.06 12.18
C LEU A 108 -21.32 -11.53 10.71
N PRO A 109 -22.40 -11.18 9.98
CA PRO A 109 -22.64 -11.67 8.62
C PRO A 109 -21.77 -10.93 7.59
N LEU A 110 -20.45 -11.12 7.67
CA LEU A 110 -19.48 -10.55 6.75
C LEU A 110 -19.31 -11.46 5.54
N ARG A 111 -19.12 -10.85 4.36
CA ARG A 111 -18.70 -11.60 3.17
C ARG A 111 -17.24 -11.98 3.32
N THR A 112 -16.95 -13.25 3.13
CA THR A 112 -15.58 -13.82 3.17
C THR A 112 -15.24 -14.42 1.81
N ALA A 113 -13.97 -14.81 1.62
CA ALA A 113 -13.57 -15.48 0.39
C ALA A 113 -14.18 -16.89 0.31
N ASP A 114 -14.89 -17.19 -0.78
CA ASP A 114 -15.60 -18.47 -0.97
C ASP A 114 -14.65 -19.66 -1.25
N LYS A 115 -13.36 -19.41 -1.49
CA LYS A 115 -12.36 -20.42 -1.84
C LYS A 115 -11.22 -20.43 -0.83
N ALA A 116 -10.90 -21.62 -0.33
CA ALA A 116 -9.69 -21.85 0.44
C ALA A 116 -8.45 -21.55 -0.42
N VAL A 117 -7.55 -20.71 0.07
CA VAL A 117 -6.25 -20.49 -0.55
C VAL A 117 -5.30 -21.55 -0.01
N LEU A 118 -4.87 -22.46 -0.88
CA LEU A 118 -3.86 -23.46 -0.52
C LEU A 118 -2.53 -22.75 -0.23
N GLY A 119 -1.90 -23.10 0.89
CA GLY A 119 -0.59 -22.57 1.25
C GLY A 119 0.48 -23.02 0.24
N THR A 120 1.32 -22.09 -0.18
CA THR A 120 2.51 -22.40 -1.00
C THR A 120 3.50 -23.22 -0.17
N ALA A 121 4.05 -24.30 -0.71
CA ALA A 121 5.17 -24.97 -0.06
C ALA A 121 6.40 -24.05 -0.10
N ILE A 122 7.01 -23.79 1.07
CA ILE A 122 8.21 -22.96 1.20
C ILE A 122 9.30 -23.75 1.91
N SER A 123 10.56 -23.39 1.64
CA SER A 123 11.71 -23.95 2.36
C SER A 123 12.21 -22.96 3.43
N PRO A 124 12.96 -23.44 4.44
CA PRO A 124 13.65 -22.56 5.38
C PRO A 124 14.62 -21.59 4.69
N ALA A 125 15.28 -22.02 3.61
CA ALA A 125 16.17 -21.15 2.83
C ALA A 125 15.41 -19.98 2.19
N ALA A 126 14.23 -20.26 1.61
CA ALA A 126 13.39 -19.20 1.03
C ALA A 126 12.96 -18.15 2.07
N CYS A 127 12.78 -18.56 3.34
CA CYS A 127 12.51 -17.63 4.45
C CYS A 127 13.66 -16.66 4.67
N ALA A 128 14.91 -17.15 4.72
CA ALA A 128 16.09 -16.31 4.88
C ALA A 128 16.26 -15.36 3.69
N ASP A 129 16.17 -15.88 2.46
CA ASP A 129 16.34 -15.09 1.24
C ASP A 129 15.30 -13.98 1.11
N ALA A 130 14.04 -14.25 1.50
CA ALA A 130 12.98 -13.24 1.50
C ALA A 130 13.21 -12.14 2.53
N ILE A 131 13.67 -12.49 3.74
CA ILE A 131 13.99 -11.50 4.79
C ILE A 131 15.17 -10.63 4.36
N GLU A 132 16.24 -11.25 3.86
CA GLU A 132 17.44 -10.53 3.42
C GLU A 132 17.11 -9.57 2.28
N TRP A 133 16.39 -10.04 1.25
CA TRP A 133 15.96 -9.20 0.15
C TRP A 133 15.11 -8.03 0.64
N TRP A 134 14.10 -8.31 1.49
CA TRP A 134 13.19 -7.28 1.98
C TRP A 134 13.92 -6.20 2.77
N VAL A 135 14.75 -6.61 3.75
CA VAL A 135 15.54 -5.69 4.57
C VAL A 135 16.49 -4.86 3.70
N SER A 136 17.12 -5.45 2.69
CA SER A 136 17.96 -4.70 1.73
C SER A 136 17.17 -3.62 0.97
N LYS A 137 15.93 -3.89 0.57
CA LYS A 137 15.08 -2.90 -0.11
C LYS A 137 14.58 -1.81 0.84
N ILE A 138 14.23 -2.17 2.07
CA ILE A 138 13.87 -1.19 3.11
C ILE A 138 15.04 -0.27 3.42
N ASP A 139 16.26 -0.80 3.57
CA ASP A 139 17.46 0.02 3.82
C ASP A 139 17.68 1.06 2.71
N LYS A 140 17.58 0.65 1.44
CA LYS A 140 17.67 1.57 0.29
C LYS A 140 16.57 2.62 0.28
N MET A 141 15.33 2.22 0.57
CA MET A 141 14.19 3.14 0.64
C MET A 141 14.36 4.15 1.78
N LEU A 142 14.74 3.70 2.98
CA LEU A 142 15.04 4.58 4.12
C LEU A 142 16.21 5.51 3.82
N GLY A 143 17.18 5.08 3.02
CA GLY A 143 18.24 5.94 2.50
C GLY A 143 17.71 7.14 1.70
N VAL A 144 16.61 6.99 0.97
CA VAL A 144 15.92 8.10 0.30
C VAL A 144 15.06 8.89 1.28
N LEU A 145 14.27 8.21 2.12
CA LEU A 145 13.32 8.86 3.03
C LEU A 145 13.99 9.62 4.16
N THR A 146 15.27 9.41 4.43
CA THR A 146 16.03 10.11 5.46
C THR A 146 17.05 11.10 4.91
N ASP A 147 17.09 11.27 3.58
CA ASP A 147 17.97 12.21 2.89
C ASP A 147 17.30 13.60 2.86
N PRO A 148 17.79 14.60 3.63
CA PRO A 148 17.17 15.91 3.67
C PRO A 148 17.22 16.64 2.31
N ALA A 149 18.17 16.30 1.43
CA ALA A 149 18.25 16.90 0.10
C ALA A 149 17.06 16.50 -0.81
N VAL A 150 16.31 15.46 -0.45
CA VAL A 150 15.10 15.05 -1.15
C VAL A 150 13.92 15.97 -0.82
N PHE A 151 13.92 16.61 0.34
CA PHE A 151 12.75 17.35 0.85
C PHE A 151 12.99 18.84 0.83
N THR A 152 13.03 19.42 -0.37
CA THR A 152 13.25 20.86 -0.56
C THR A 152 11.99 21.61 -1.00
N ASP A 153 11.93 22.89 -0.64
CA ASP A 153 10.97 23.85 -1.20
C ASP A 153 11.36 24.27 -2.63
N ALA A 154 10.59 25.17 -3.24
CA ALA A 154 10.87 25.68 -4.58
C ALA A 154 12.19 26.48 -4.70
N ALA A 155 12.71 27.00 -3.58
CA ALA A 155 13.97 27.72 -3.51
C ALA A 155 15.17 26.79 -3.23
N GLY A 156 14.93 25.48 -3.06
CA GLY A 156 15.96 24.49 -2.76
C GLY A 156 16.31 24.38 -1.26
N ASN A 157 15.56 25.04 -0.37
CA ASN A 157 15.78 24.93 1.07
C ASN A 157 15.05 23.71 1.64
N TYR A 158 15.64 23.08 2.66
CA TYR A 158 15.02 21.95 3.33
C TYR A 158 13.67 22.33 4.00
N SER A 159 12.64 21.48 3.79
CA SER A 159 11.31 21.61 4.40
C SER A 159 11.02 20.39 5.30
N SER A 160 11.01 20.61 6.62
CA SER A 160 10.63 19.54 7.58
C SER A 160 9.18 19.11 7.44
N ALA A 161 8.27 20.00 7.04
CA ALA A 161 6.88 19.65 6.81
C ALA A 161 6.76 18.61 5.67
N LYS A 162 7.41 18.87 4.52
CA LYS A 162 7.46 17.92 3.40
C LYS A 162 8.11 16.59 3.79
N HIS A 163 9.18 16.64 4.59
CA HIS A 163 9.85 15.43 5.07
C HIS A 163 8.94 14.57 5.95
N ILE A 164 8.25 15.18 6.94
CA ILE A 164 7.27 14.47 7.77
C ILE A 164 6.16 13.86 6.91
N GLN A 165 5.60 14.64 5.97
CA GLN A 165 4.55 14.15 5.07
C GLN A 165 5.03 12.95 4.23
N GLY A 166 6.24 13.01 3.69
CA GLY A 166 6.83 11.93 2.91
C GLY A 166 7.01 10.64 3.75
N LEU A 167 7.62 10.78 4.93
CA LEU A 167 7.84 9.66 5.84
C LEU A 167 6.52 9.02 6.28
N SER A 168 5.56 9.83 6.73
CA SER A 168 4.23 9.34 7.14
C SER A 168 3.48 8.70 5.98
N THR A 169 3.55 9.25 4.76
CA THR A 169 2.86 8.67 3.60
C THR A 169 3.36 7.26 3.28
N VAL A 170 4.68 7.06 3.33
CA VAL A 170 5.26 5.73 3.09
C VAL A 170 4.96 4.77 4.23
N GLU A 171 5.11 5.17 5.50
CA GLU A 171 4.74 4.29 6.62
C GLU A 171 3.27 3.86 6.54
N GLN A 172 2.37 4.80 6.26
CA GLN A 172 0.94 4.50 6.11
C GLN A 172 0.65 3.56 4.93
N LEU A 173 1.43 3.60 3.86
CA LEU A 173 1.32 2.59 2.79
C LEU A 173 1.59 1.18 3.32
N PHE A 174 2.69 0.99 4.08
CA PHE A 174 3.01 -0.31 4.67
C PHE A 174 1.92 -0.79 5.64
N ARG A 175 1.46 0.10 6.52
CA ARG A 175 0.38 -0.22 7.47
C ARG A 175 -0.89 -0.63 6.74
N ARG A 176 -1.31 0.10 5.71
CA ARG A 176 -2.49 -0.22 4.90
C ARG A 176 -2.36 -1.57 4.19
N VAL A 177 -1.20 -1.86 3.61
CA VAL A 177 -0.94 -3.16 2.96
C VAL A 177 -0.99 -4.30 3.98
N CYS A 178 -0.38 -4.13 5.17
CA CYS A 178 -0.44 -5.12 6.24
C CYS A 178 -1.90 -5.35 6.70
N SER A 179 -2.67 -4.28 6.95
CA SER A 179 -4.08 -4.37 7.32
C SER A 179 -4.91 -5.05 6.24
N LEU A 180 -4.63 -4.76 4.97
CA LEU A 180 -5.30 -5.40 3.82
C LEU A 180 -5.02 -6.90 3.77
N GLN A 181 -3.79 -7.32 4.05
CA GLN A 181 -3.41 -8.73 4.11
C GLN A 181 -4.05 -9.45 5.32
N ALA A 182 -4.27 -8.73 6.43
CA ALA A 182 -4.90 -9.27 7.64
C ALA A 182 -6.44 -9.35 7.53
N ALA A 183 -7.07 -8.46 6.76
CA ALA A 183 -8.53 -8.37 6.59
C ALA A 183 -9.14 -9.48 5.71
N HIS A 184 -8.65 -10.72 5.81
CA HIS A 184 -9.11 -11.84 4.98
C HIS A 184 -10.60 -12.19 5.19
N ARG A 185 -11.11 -12.00 6.41
CA ARG A 185 -12.50 -12.32 6.82
C ARG A 185 -13.50 -11.18 6.59
N ASP A 186 -13.07 -10.05 6.03
CA ASP A 186 -13.97 -8.92 5.74
C ASP A 186 -13.64 -8.35 4.37
N LEU A 187 -14.35 -8.83 3.34
CA LEU A 187 -14.11 -8.40 1.96
C LEU A 187 -14.46 -6.93 1.72
N GLU A 188 -15.40 -6.35 2.47
CA GLU A 188 -15.80 -4.97 2.29
C GLU A 188 -14.75 -4.03 2.92
N ALA A 189 -14.29 -4.32 4.14
CA ALA A 189 -13.16 -3.60 4.73
C ALA A 189 -11.89 -3.73 3.88
N ARG A 190 -11.59 -4.94 3.39
CA ARG A 190 -10.43 -5.20 2.51
C ARG A 190 -10.51 -4.39 1.21
N ARG A 191 -11.71 -4.19 0.67
CA ARG A 191 -11.94 -3.37 -0.53
C ARG A 191 -11.72 -1.87 -0.25
N VAL A 192 -12.23 -1.35 0.87
CA VAL A 192 -11.97 0.05 1.28
C VAL A 192 -10.48 0.29 1.50
N LEU A 193 -9.79 -0.66 2.13
CA LEU A 193 -8.34 -0.61 2.34
C LEU A 193 -7.56 -0.66 1.01
N LEU A 194 -7.99 -1.47 0.03
CA LEU A 194 -7.40 -1.48 -1.31
C LEU A 194 -7.44 -0.07 -1.91
N PHE A 195 -8.60 0.58 -1.90
CA PHE A 195 -8.77 1.90 -2.50
C PHE A 195 -7.90 2.96 -1.82
N SER A 196 -7.86 2.98 -0.49
CA SER A 196 -6.95 3.85 0.25
C SER A 196 -5.48 3.58 -0.08
N THR A 197 -5.11 2.32 -0.28
CA THR A 197 -3.77 1.90 -0.71
C THR A 197 -3.45 2.40 -2.11
N LEU A 198 -4.35 2.22 -3.08
CA LEU A 198 -4.15 2.66 -4.46
C LEU A 198 -4.03 4.19 -4.57
N ASP A 199 -4.83 4.95 -3.81
CA ASP A 199 -4.71 6.42 -3.78
C ASP A 199 -3.34 6.86 -3.23
N THR A 200 -2.79 6.11 -2.27
CA THR A 200 -1.43 6.34 -1.72
C THR A 200 -0.37 6.02 -2.76
N VAL A 201 -0.49 4.88 -3.45
CA VAL A 201 0.40 4.47 -4.54
C VAL A 201 0.38 5.50 -5.68
N GLN A 202 -0.80 6.00 -6.07
CA GLN A 202 -0.94 7.06 -7.08
C GLN A 202 -0.11 8.29 -6.70
N ARG A 203 -0.17 8.74 -5.44
CA ARG A 203 0.64 9.87 -4.96
C ARG A 203 2.14 9.58 -5.04
N LEU A 204 2.57 8.38 -4.67
CA LEU A 204 3.99 7.98 -4.60
C LEU A 204 4.59 7.57 -5.96
N THR A 205 3.77 7.31 -6.97
CA THR A 205 4.22 6.84 -8.30
C THR A 205 3.87 7.80 -9.43
N ALA A 206 3.10 8.85 -9.15
CA ALA A 206 2.54 9.80 -10.11
C ALA A 206 1.71 9.13 -11.23
N GLN A 207 1.17 7.93 -10.99
CA GLN A 207 0.26 7.23 -11.89
C GLN A 207 -1.19 7.57 -11.54
N ASN A 208 -2.10 7.55 -12.51
CA ASN A 208 -3.54 7.65 -12.23
C ASN A 208 -4.12 6.28 -11.83
N ILE A 209 -5.31 6.30 -11.23
CA ILE A 209 -5.98 5.09 -10.73
C ILE A 209 -6.27 4.10 -11.86
N GLU A 210 -6.64 4.59 -13.04
CA GLU A 210 -6.92 3.77 -14.23
C GLU A 210 -5.66 3.07 -14.74
N GLY A 211 -4.52 3.76 -14.71
CA GLY A 211 -3.23 3.18 -15.08
C GLY A 211 -2.85 2.03 -14.17
N ILE A 212 -2.88 2.26 -12.85
CA ILE A 212 -2.57 1.22 -11.85
C ILE A 212 -3.67 0.17 -11.68
N ALA A 213 -4.86 0.38 -12.24
CA ALA A 213 -5.92 -0.62 -12.29
C ALA A 213 -6.00 -1.33 -13.65
N SER A 214 -5.07 -1.08 -14.58
CA SER A 214 -5.02 -1.76 -15.87
C SER A 214 -4.28 -3.11 -15.78
N LEU A 215 -4.77 -4.10 -16.53
CA LEU A 215 -4.18 -5.44 -16.53
C LEU A 215 -2.77 -5.43 -17.13
N LYS A 216 -2.54 -4.64 -18.18
CA LYS A 216 -1.22 -4.46 -18.80
C LYS A 216 -0.21 -3.92 -17.81
N PHE A 217 -0.57 -2.89 -17.03
CA PHE A 217 0.33 -2.34 -16.02
C PHE A 217 0.64 -3.38 -14.95
N ALA A 218 -0.38 -4.01 -14.36
CA ALA A 218 -0.19 -5.02 -13.33
C ALA A 218 0.66 -6.21 -13.80
N THR A 219 0.44 -6.69 -15.03
CA THR A 219 1.22 -7.78 -15.64
C THR A 219 2.68 -7.36 -15.88
N THR A 220 2.90 -6.14 -16.40
CA THR A 220 4.26 -5.61 -16.63
C THR A 220 5.01 -5.46 -15.31
N THR A 221 4.32 -4.96 -14.27
CA THR A 221 4.86 -4.83 -12.92
C THR A 221 5.23 -6.19 -12.33
N LEU A 222 4.35 -7.19 -12.42
CA LEU A 222 4.67 -8.54 -11.96
C LEU A 222 5.89 -9.12 -12.68
N HIS A 223 5.96 -8.96 -13.99
CA HIS A 223 7.12 -9.42 -14.77
C HIS A 223 8.43 -8.74 -14.34
N ARG A 224 8.38 -7.43 -14.06
CA ARG A 224 9.52 -6.69 -13.54
C ARG A 224 9.96 -7.22 -12.17
N LEU A 225 9.01 -7.57 -11.31
CA LEU A 225 9.29 -8.18 -10.01
C LEU A 225 9.88 -9.58 -10.14
N GLU A 226 9.39 -10.40 -11.06
CA GLU A 226 9.96 -11.72 -11.37
C GLU A 226 11.43 -11.62 -11.81
N GLN A 227 11.81 -10.55 -12.50
CA GLN A 227 13.20 -10.31 -12.90
C GLN A 227 14.06 -9.75 -11.75
N ALA A 228 13.48 -8.92 -10.88
CA ALA A 228 14.21 -8.20 -9.83
C ALA A 228 14.34 -8.97 -8.49
N ILE A 229 13.46 -9.94 -8.23
CA ILE A 229 13.47 -10.75 -7.01
C ILE A 229 14.30 -12.03 -7.26
N PRO A 230 15.31 -12.33 -6.43
CA PRO A 230 16.09 -13.57 -6.54
C PRO A 230 15.21 -14.81 -6.40
N GLU A 231 15.55 -15.88 -7.13
CA GLU A 231 14.77 -17.13 -7.17
C GLU A 231 14.42 -17.67 -5.78
N GLY A 232 15.35 -17.64 -4.83
CA GLY A 232 15.12 -18.12 -3.47
C GLY A 232 14.06 -17.36 -2.68
N ALA A 233 13.88 -16.06 -2.95
CA ALA A 233 12.90 -15.21 -2.27
C ALA A 233 11.50 -15.25 -2.93
N LYS A 234 11.42 -15.63 -4.22
CA LYS A 234 10.17 -15.65 -5.00
C LYS A 234 9.05 -16.47 -4.37
N PRO A 235 9.28 -17.69 -3.80
CA PRO A 235 8.23 -18.50 -3.21
C PRO A 235 7.46 -17.82 -2.08
N ILE A 236 8.06 -16.82 -1.43
CA ILE A 236 7.42 -16.02 -0.38
C ILE A 236 6.84 -14.73 -0.94
N LEU A 237 7.62 -14.01 -1.77
CA LEU A 237 7.29 -12.63 -2.14
C LEU A 237 6.30 -12.51 -3.30
N LEU A 238 6.30 -13.43 -4.25
CA LEU A 238 5.50 -13.30 -5.48
C LEU A 238 4.09 -13.90 -5.47
N PRO A 239 3.74 -14.93 -4.69
CA PRO A 239 2.42 -15.58 -4.83
C PRO A 239 1.24 -14.63 -4.69
N ALA A 240 1.22 -13.76 -3.66
CA ALA A 240 0.13 -12.80 -3.49
C ALA A 240 0.05 -11.77 -4.64
N ALA A 241 1.20 -11.32 -5.13
CA ALA A 241 1.29 -10.41 -6.26
C ALA A 241 0.75 -11.05 -7.56
N ALA A 242 1.08 -12.32 -7.82
CA ALA A 242 0.56 -13.07 -8.95
C ALA A 242 -0.96 -13.26 -8.88
N ARG A 243 -1.49 -13.59 -7.69
CA ARG A 243 -2.94 -13.69 -7.47
C ARG A 243 -3.66 -12.36 -7.68
N ALA A 244 -3.03 -11.23 -7.36
CA ALA A 244 -3.58 -9.91 -7.62
C ALA A 244 -3.79 -9.64 -9.12
N VAL A 245 -2.79 -9.98 -9.93
CA VAL A 245 -2.86 -9.82 -11.39
C VAL A 245 -3.96 -10.72 -11.98
N GLU A 246 -4.07 -11.95 -11.49
CA GLU A 246 -5.11 -12.87 -11.94
C GLU A 246 -6.52 -12.41 -11.51
N ALA A 247 -6.66 -11.88 -10.30
CA ALA A 247 -7.90 -11.25 -9.85
C ALA A 247 -8.30 -10.07 -10.75
N LEU A 248 -7.35 -9.25 -11.18
CA LEU A 248 -7.63 -8.15 -12.10
C LEU A 248 -8.04 -8.66 -13.50
N ARG A 249 -7.44 -9.76 -13.96
CA ARG A 249 -7.85 -10.46 -15.20
C ARG A 249 -9.29 -10.95 -15.10
N GLN A 250 -9.69 -11.48 -13.94
CA GLN A 250 -11.06 -11.93 -13.68
C GLN A 250 -12.06 -10.77 -13.66
N VAL A 251 -11.71 -9.60 -13.12
CA VAL A 251 -12.52 -8.38 -13.26
C VAL A 251 -12.71 -8.04 -14.74
N GLN A 252 -11.65 -8.04 -15.54
CA GLN A 252 -11.79 -7.82 -16.99
C GLN A 252 -12.68 -8.87 -17.67
N TYR A 253 -12.59 -10.12 -17.24
CA TYR A 253 -13.43 -11.22 -17.75
C TYR A 253 -14.91 -11.11 -17.33
N GLY A 254 -15.21 -10.32 -16.29
CA GLY A 254 -16.57 -10.09 -15.77
C GLY A 254 -17.47 -9.28 -16.72
N PHE A 255 -16.94 -8.69 -17.79
CA PHE A 255 -17.73 -8.04 -18.85
C PHE A 255 -18.42 -9.07 -19.76
N TYR A 256 -19.42 -9.76 -19.21
CA TYR A 256 -20.02 -10.96 -19.78
C TYR A 256 -20.73 -10.72 -21.12
N VAL A 257 -21.35 -9.55 -21.32
CA VAL A 257 -22.08 -9.23 -22.57
C VAL A 257 -21.12 -9.21 -23.76
N ALA A 258 -20.01 -8.48 -23.64
CA ALA A 258 -19.00 -8.41 -24.68
C ALA A 258 -18.37 -9.79 -24.93
N ARG A 259 -18.09 -10.55 -23.85
CA ARG A 259 -17.57 -11.91 -23.95
C ARG A 259 -18.51 -12.85 -24.72
N GLN A 260 -19.80 -12.85 -24.39
CA GLN A 260 -20.80 -13.69 -25.08
C GLN A 260 -20.93 -13.34 -26.56
N ALA A 261 -20.76 -12.06 -26.89
CA ALA A 261 -20.78 -11.58 -28.28
C ALA A 261 -19.44 -11.73 -29.02
N GLY A 262 -18.39 -12.26 -28.37
CA GLY A 262 -17.04 -12.32 -28.95
C GLY A 262 -16.40 -10.95 -29.19
N ALA A 263 -16.89 -9.90 -28.53
CA ALA A 263 -16.41 -8.53 -28.68
C ALA A 263 -15.23 -8.23 -27.74
N THR A 264 -14.34 -7.33 -28.17
CA THR A 264 -13.17 -6.87 -27.41
C THR A 264 -13.39 -5.53 -26.70
N SER A 265 -14.62 -5.01 -26.75
CA SER A 265 -15.02 -3.73 -26.17
C SER A 265 -16.47 -3.74 -25.71
N ILE A 266 -16.81 -2.83 -24.80
CA ILE A 266 -18.19 -2.48 -24.46
C ILE A 266 -18.57 -1.16 -25.14
N ASP A 267 -19.85 -1.02 -25.45
CA ASP A 267 -20.40 0.21 -26.03
C ASP A 267 -21.04 1.05 -24.92
N VAL A 268 -20.69 2.34 -24.87
CA VAL A 268 -21.34 3.33 -24.02
C VAL A 268 -22.41 4.02 -24.85
N LEU A 269 -23.66 3.93 -24.39
CA LEU A 269 -24.82 4.42 -25.11
C LEU A 269 -25.33 5.75 -24.53
N ASP A 270 -25.74 6.65 -25.41
CA ASP A 270 -26.60 7.79 -25.07
C ASP A 270 -27.84 7.77 -25.97
N ARG A 271 -29.03 7.66 -25.36
CA ARG A 271 -30.33 7.55 -26.05
C ARG A 271 -30.31 6.52 -27.20
N GLY A 272 -29.69 5.37 -26.96
CA GLY A 272 -29.59 4.26 -27.92
C GLY A 272 -28.51 4.42 -29.00
N ARG A 273 -27.75 5.51 -29.01
CA ARG A 273 -26.60 5.70 -29.93
C ARG A 273 -25.30 5.41 -29.19
N VAL A 274 -24.40 4.67 -29.84
CA VAL A 274 -23.03 4.47 -29.33
C VAL A 274 -22.29 5.80 -29.39
N ILE A 275 -21.91 6.33 -28.23
CA ILE A 275 -21.12 7.57 -28.11
C ILE A 275 -19.65 7.30 -27.82
N GLU A 276 -19.33 6.11 -27.30
CA GLU A 276 -17.97 5.71 -26.96
C GLU A 276 -17.88 4.18 -26.97
N LYS A 277 -16.71 3.66 -27.36
CA LYS A 277 -16.35 2.25 -27.23
C LYS A 277 -15.17 2.13 -26.28
N MET A 278 -15.29 1.33 -25.23
CA MET A 278 -14.24 1.09 -24.27
C MET A 278 -13.70 -0.32 -24.44
N SER A 279 -12.38 -0.49 -24.61
CA SER A 279 -11.77 -1.82 -24.57
C SER A 279 -12.08 -2.52 -23.23
N LEU A 280 -12.10 -3.85 -23.21
CA LEU A 280 -12.36 -4.59 -21.96
C LEU A 280 -11.38 -4.21 -20.84
N GLU A 281 -10.12 -3.94 -21.19
CA GLU A 281 -9.10 -3.48 -20.24
C GLU A 281 -9.44 -2.09 -19.67
N ALA A 282 -9.78 -1.13 -20.52
CA ALA A 282 -10.17 0.21 -20.08
C ALA A 282 -11.46 0.16 -19.24
N ALA A 283 -12.41 -0.69 -19.63
CA ALA A 283 -13.64 -0.91 -18.89
C ALA A 283 -13.37 -1.51 -17.50
N ALA A 284 -12.44 -2.47 -17.38
CA ALA A 284 -12.05 -3.05 -16.10
C ALA A 284 -11.39 -2.02 -15.17
N ALA A 285 -10.46 -1.23 -15.69
CA ALA A 285 -9.79 -0.17 -14.93
C ALA A 285 -10.81 0.90 -14.44
N GLU A 286 -11.70 1.34 -15.32
CA GLU A 286 -12.78 2.28 -14.97
C GLU A 286 -13.81 1.64 -14.02
N TYR A 287 -14.04 0.33 -14.10
CA TYR A 287 -14.90 -0.38 -13.14
C TYR A 287 -14.29 -0.41 -11.74
N VAL A 288 -12.98 -0.67 -11.61
CA VAL A 288 -12.27 -0.59 -10.32
C VAL A 288 -12.36 0.83 -9.74
N LYS A 289 -12.20 1.86 -10.58
CA LYS A 289 -12.39 3.27 -10.18
C LYS A 289 -13.84 3.59 -9.82
N LEU A 290 -14.82 3.02 -10.50
CA LEU A 290 -16.23 3.15 -10.16
C LEU A 290 -16.49 2.61 -8.75
N LEU A 291 -16.01 1.40 -8.45
CA LEU A 291 -16.12 0.79 -7.13
C LEU A 291 -15.45 1.65 -6.04
N ARG A 292 -14.30 2.27 -6.36
CA ARG A 292 -13.63 3.22 -5.47
C ARG A 292 -14.53 4.41 -5.12
N ASN A 293 -15.17 5.01 -6.11
CA ASN A 293 -16.00 6.20 -5.94
C ASN A 293 -17.37 5.88 -5.33
N ALA A 294 -17.79 4.60 -5.35
CA ALA A 294 -19.06 4.15 -4.79
C ALA A 294 -19.15 4.28 -3.26
N THR A 295 -18.05 4.64 -2.58
CA THR A 295 -18.07 5.10 -1.18
C THR A 295 -19.00 6.31 -0.97
N HIS A 296 -19.24 7.11 -2.02
CA HIS A 296 -20.20 8.22 -2.03
C HIS A 296 -21.54 7.84 -2.69
N GLY A 297 -21.76 6.56 -3.00
CA GLY A 297 -22.91 6.04 -3.75
C GLY A 297 -22.63 5.84 -5.25
N PHE A 298 -23.40 4.96 -5.89
CA PHE A 298 -23.33 4.77 -7.34
C PHE A 298 -24.12 5.89 -8.05
N GLY A 299 -23.41 6.82 -8.70
CA GLY A 299 -24.04 7.91 -9.44
C GLY A 299 -23.04 8.99 -9.84
N SER A 300 -23.42 9.82 -10.80
CA SER A 300 -22.68 11.03 -11.15
C SER A 300 -23.66 12.13 -11.50
N ASN A 301 -23.33 13.39 -11.20
CA ASN A 301 -24.15 14.53 -11.57
C ASN A 301 -23.86 15.03 -13.00
N ARG A 302 -22.87 14.44 -13.69
CA ARG A 302 -22.49 14.79 -15.07
C ARG A 302 -23.03 13.75 -16.05
N ALA A 303 -23.79 14.19 -17.06
CA ALA A 303 -24.47 13.31 -18.02
C ALA A 303 -23.55 12.27 -18.70
N ASN A 304 -22.38 12.68 -19.20
CA ASN A 304 -21.44 11.75 -19.84
C ASN A 304 -20.89 10.69 -18.87
N ALA A 305 -20.62 11.09 -17.62
CA ALA A 305 -20.18 10.15 -16.59
C ALA A 305 -21.31 9.19 -16.17
N GLN A 306 -22.58 9.63 -16.18
CA GLN A 306 -23.72 8.75 -15.93
C GLN A 306 -23.84 7.64 -16.97
N ASN A 307 -23.67 7.96 -18.26
CA ASN A 307 -23.77 6.96 -19.32
C ASN A 307 -22.67 5.90 -19.22
N ARG A 308 -21.43 6.31 -18.87
CA ARG A 308 -20.34 5.37 -18.58
C ARG A 308 -20.66 4.46 -17.38
N VAL A 309 -21.13 5.03 -16.26
CA VAL A 309 -21.51 4.25 -15.07
C VAL A 309 -22.57 3.21 -15.42
N LYS A 310 -23.62 3.61 -16.16
CA LYS A 310 -24.67 2.70 -16.61
C LYS A 310 -24.12 1.57 -17.48
N ALA A 311 -23.25 1.89 -18.44
CA ALA A 311 -22.64 0.90 -19.32
C ALA A 311 -21.78 -0.10 -18.52
N LEU A 312 -20.92 0.39 -17.62
CA LEU A 312 -20.07 -0.46 -16.77
C LEU A 312 -20.91 -1.41 -15.89
N MET A 313 -21.94 -0.89 -15.23
CA MET A 313 -22.82 -1.70 -14.38
C MET A 313 -23.67 -2.70 -15.17
N ALA A 314 -24.17 -2.31 -16.35
CA ALA A 314 -25.01 -3.17 -17.18
C ALA A 314 -24.22 -4.31 -17.86
N HIS A 315 -22.95 -4.07 -18.21
CA HIS A 315 -22.13 -5.05 -18.93
C HIS A 315 -21.32 -5.96 -18.01
N HIS A 316 -21.16 -5.65 -16.73
CA HIS A 316 -20.33 -6.40 -15.77
C HIS A 316 -21.16 -7.24 -14.79
N THR A 317 -20.67 -8.41 -14.37
CA THR A 317 -21.40 -9.32 -13.44
C THR A 317 -21.55 -8.80 -12.02
N GLY A 318 -20.80 -7.77 -11.64
CA GLY A 318 -20.71 -7.32 -10.24
C GLY A 318 -19.69 -8.08 -9.40
N GLU A 319 -19.09 -9.15 -9.93
CA GLU A 319 -18.14 -9.98 -9.19
C GLU A 319 -16.79 -9.27 -9.04
N VAL A 320 -16.30 -9.16 -7.81
CA VAL A 320 -14.99 -8.57 -7.49
C VAL A 320 -14.20 -9.62 -6.74
N PRO A 321 -13.19 -10.24 -7.38
CA PRO A 321 -12.40 -11.28 -6.73
C PRO A 321 -11.70 -10.77 -5.46
N PRO A 322 -11.71 -11.52 -4.35
CA PRO A 322 -11.10 -11.10 -3.08
C PRO A 322 -9.64 -10.64 -3.20
N ASP A 323 -8.88 -11.32 -4.04
CA ASP A 323 -7.44 -11.08 -4.22
C ASP A 323 -7.11 -9.87 -5.08
N LEU A 324 -8.11 -9.18 -5.65
CA LEU A 324 -7.89 -7.87 -6.30
C LEU A 324 -7.24 -6.88 -5.32
N SER A 325 -7.58 -7.00 -4.03
CA SER A 325 -7.00 -6.23 -2.95
C SER A 325 -5.47 -6.35 -2.86
N LEU A 326 -4.89 -7.47 -3.29
CA LEU A 326 -3.44 -7.70 -3.25
C LEU A 326 -2.67 -6.86 -4.27
N LEU A 327 -3.35 -6.10 -5.14
CA LEU A 327 -2.71 -5.09 -5.98
C LEU A 327 -1.92 -4.08 -5.13
N GLY A 328 -2.39 -3.78 -3.92
CA GLY A 328 -1.65 -2.93 -2.98
C GLY A 328 -0.27 -3.50 -2.64
N TYR A 329 -0.17 -4.81 -2.43
CA TYR A 329 1.09 -5.50 -2.16
C TYR A 329 1.98 -5.60 -3.41
N LEU A 330 1.39 -5.88 -4.59
CA LEU A 330 2.10 -5.84 -5.88
C LEU A 330 2.81 -4.49 -6.07
N TYR A 331 2.12 -3.38 -5.84
CA TYR A 331 2.69 -2.04 -6.03
C TYR A 331 3.62 -1.60 -4.90
N LEU A 332 3.48 -2.15 -3.69
CA LEU A 332 4.48 -1.98 -2.65
C LEU A 332 5.81 -2.63 -3.04
N LEU A 333 5.79 -3.87 -3.54
CA LEU A 333 6.99 -4.52 -4.06
C LEU A 333 7.61 -3.73 -5.21
N ASP A 334 6.77 -3.21 -6.11
CA ASP A 334 7.20 -2.39 -7.24
C ASP A 334 7.92 -1.10 -6.81
N LEU A 335 7.45 -0.49 -5.71
CA LEU A 335 8.09 0.66 -5.10
C LEU A 335 9.45 0.29 -4.47
N LEU A 336 9.53 -0.87 -3.82
CA LEU A 336 10.73 -1.36 -3.15
C LEU A 336 11.89 -1.67 -4.11
N ILE A 337 11.60 -2.12 -5.33
CA ILE A 337 12.66 -2.41 -6.32
C ILE A 337 13.24 -1.15 -6.97
N ASP A 338 12.55 0.00 -6.91
CA ASP A 338 12.96 1.28 -7.51
C ASP A 338 12.75 2.46 -6.53
N PRO A 339 13.56 2.55 -5.46
CA PRO A 339 13.46 3.63 -4.49
C PRO A 339 13.82 5.00 -5.09
N ASP A 340 14.54 5.07 -6.22
CA ASP A 340 14.80 6.32 -6.92
C ASP A 340 13.54 6.92 -7.56
N ARG A 341 12.50 6.12 -7.79
CA ARG A 341 11.18 6.63 -8.11
C ARG A 341 10.62 7.49 -6.97
N LEU A 342 10.76 7.05 -5.71
CA LEU A 342 10.37 7.86 -4.55
C LEU A 342 11.15 9.16 -4.51
N ARG A 343 12.48 9.11 -4.71
CA ARG A 343 13.31 10.31 -4.77
C ARG A 343 12.73 11.31 -5.77
N ARG A 344 12.44 10.90 -7.02
CA ARG A 344 11.89 11.80 -8.05
C ARG A 344 10.52 12.38 -7.72
N VAL A 345 9.65 11.62 -7.06
CA VAL A 345 8.29 12.07 -6.73
C VAL A 345 8.30 12.99 -5.50
N LEU A 346 9.12 12.67 -4.50
CA LEU A 346 9.27 13.46 -3.27
C LEU A 346 10.11 14.73 -3.49
N TYR A 347 11.12 14.67 -4.38
CA TYR A 347 11.97 15.79 -4.79
C TYR A 347 11.27 16.84 -5.67
N ARG A 348 9.94 16.78 -5.85
CA ARG A 348 9.26 17.74 -6.72
C ARG A 348 9.42 19.18 -6.20
N ASN A 349 10.36 19.90 -6.83
CA ASN A 349 10.52 21.35 -6.78
C ASN A 349 9.16 22.02 -7.06
N GLY A 350 8.55 22.62 -6.02
CA GLY A 350 7.27 23.35 -6.08
C GLY A 350 6.04 22.42 -6.14
N GLU A 351 4.98 22.59 -5.35
CA GLU A 351 4.47 23.70 -4.54
C GLU A 351 4.25 23.21 -3.09
N GLU A 352 3.85 24.10 -2.17
CA GLU A 352 3.31 23.70 -0.85
C GLU A 352 1.86 23.23 -0.95
#